data_AF-A0A5S9M429-F1
#
_entry.id   AF-A0A5S9M429-F1
#
_cell.length_a   1.000
_cell.length_b   1.000
_cell.length_c   1.000
_cell.angle_alpha   90.00
_cell.angle_beta   90.00
_cell.angle_gamma   90.00
#
_symmetry.space_group_name_H-M   'P 1'
#
loop_
_entity.id
_entity.type
_entity.pdbx_description
1 polymer ?
#
loop_
_entity_poly.entity_id
_entity_poly.type
_entity_poly.pdbx_seq_one_letter_code
_entity_poly.pdbx_strand_id
1 'polypeptide(L)'
;MNMGSSFTIYIEGHLWQKKRLKTEEYVLSIDRIEDLAKQQVQRFDWPSFEQNRIRPIYALEEIYVKNDGTGTIPFEIGREETHCIHVHQVMEWNEPLNKAFEKKEIDINEDITAEQALSLEPSPDTFPISKRRASCVYKSGSNLFGAKKYSKDTGKWVLKTLHRDHGYIQAILKTNEQEGCGFMDKIKVFIDASTFEAINYIEKKEMFQVCGILNPSQTASEITISPKEAFETLRERLELTPIYVYDDVQKQYVLCGKLDCHESVDAVSGEVFSLTDLS
;
A
#
# COMPACT_ATOMS: atom_id res chain seq x y z
N MET A 1 -15.43 -43.48 -3.24
CA MET A 1 -16.20 -42.58 -2.38
C MET A 1 -15.43 -41.27 -2.31
N ASN A 2 -15.99 -40.20 -2.88
CA ASN A 2 -15.38 -38.87 -2.93
C ASN A 2 -15.20 -38.32 -1.50
N MET A 3 -13.95 -38.03 -1.12
CA MET A 3 -13.69 -37.10 -0.03
C MET A 3 -13.91 -35.69 -0.58
N GLY A 4 -15.05 -35.10 -0.25
CA GLY A 4 -15.32 -33.70 -0.56
C GLY A 4 -14.47 -32.83 0.35
N SER A 5 -13.44 -32.20 -0.20
CA SER A 5 -12.70 -31.13 0.46
C SER A 5 -13.65 -29.94 0.64
N SER A 6 -14.04 -29.64 1.87
CA SER A 6 -14.78 -28.42 2.19
C SER A 6 -13.80 -27.25 2.21
N PHE A 7 -13.91 -26.34 1.23
CA PHE A 7 -13.14 -25.10 1.23
C PHE A 7 -14.00 -23.97 1.83
N THR A 8 -13.50 -23.29 2.85
CA THR A 8 -14.06 -22.02 3.32
C THR A 8 -13.57 -20.93 2.37
N ILE A 9 -14.48 -20.26 1.67
CA ILE A 9 -14.16 -19.17 0.74
C ILE A 9 -14.45 -17.85 1.44
N TYR A 10 -13.43 -16.99 1.54
CA TYR A 10 -13.58 -15.64 2.03
C TYR A 10 -14.01 -14.71 0.88
N ILE A 11 -14.94 -13.80 1.17
CA ILE A 11 -15.29 -12.69 0.28
C ILE A 11 -14.80 -11.45 0.99
N GLU A 12 -13.71 -10.85 0.50
CA GLU A 12 -13.41 -9.47 0.82
C GLU A 12 -14.39 -8.60 0.00
N GLY A 13 -15.03 -7.63 0.66
CA GLY A 13 -15.92 -6.66 0.02
C GLY A 13 -17.33 -6.55 0.61
N HIS A 14 -17.96 -5.39 0.33
CA HIS A 14 -19.35 -5.14 0.67
C HIS A 14 -20.28 -6.18 0.03
N LEU A 15 -21.12 -6.82 0.86
CA LEU A 15 -22.02 -7.93 0.55
C LEU A 15 -23.22 -7.58 -0.37
N TRP A 16 -23.07 -6.58 -1.26
CA TRP A 16 -24.14 -6.02 -2.07
C TRP A 16 -24.01 -6.41 -3.56
N GLN A 17 -23.98 -7.72 -3.86
CA GLN A 17 -24.54 -8.33 -5.09
C GLN A 17 -24.06 -9.78 -5.28
N LYS A 18 -24.73 -10.75 -4.66
CA LYS A 18 -24.59 -12.19 -5.00
C LYS A 18 -24.80 -12.53 -6.50
N LYS A 19 -25.27 -11.58 -7.31
CA LYS A 19 -25.60 -11.76 -8.73
C LYS A 19 -24.42 -11.64 -9.72
N ARG A 20 -23.20 -11.33 -9.26
CA ARG A 20 -22.01 -11.15 -10.14
C ARG A 20 -20.84 -12.07 -9.81
N LEU A 21 -21.12 -13.26 -9.27
CA LEU A 21 -20.10 -14.27 -9.00
C LEU A 21 -20.05 -15.26 -10.15
N LYS A 22 -18.88 -15.42 -10.77
CA LYS A 22 -18.62 -16.51 -11.71
C LYS A 22 -18.26 -17.74 -10.89
N THR A 23 -19.16 -18.73 -10.85
CA THR A 23 -18.91 -19.99 -10.15
C THR A 23 -17.93 -20.84 -10.96
N GLU A 24 -16.78 -21.14 -10.39
CA GLU A 24 -15.71 -21.94 -11.00
C GLU A 24 -15.11 -22.89 -9.96
N GLU A 25 -14.51 -23.99 -10.43
CA GLU A 25 -13.69 -24.86 -9.57
C GLU A 25 -12.33 -24.22 -9.33
N TYR A 26 -11.84 -24.25 -8.10
CA TYR A 26 -10.52 -23.71 -7.77
C TYR A 26 -9.42 -24.67 -8.21
N VAL A 27 -8.47 -24.19 -9.03
CA VAL A 27 -7.47 -25.05 -9.70
C VAL A 27 -6.03 -24.64 -9.46
N LEU A 28 -5.78 -23.54 -8.73
CA LEU A 28 -4.42 -23.08 -8.45
C LEU A 28 -3.76 -23.90 -7.34
N SER A 29 -2.46 -24.06 -7.46
CA SER A 29 -1.56 -24.59 -6.43
C SER A 29 -0.23 -23.86 -6.51
N ILE A 30 0.55 -23.83 -5.43
CA ILE A 30 1.88 -23.19 -5.41
C ILE A 30 2.77 -23.75 -6.53
N ASP A 31 2.78 -25.08 -6.72
CA ASP A 31 3.58 -25.71 -7.79
C ASP A 31 3.19 -25.24 -9.20
N ARG A 32 1.90 -24.92 -9.42
CA ARG A 32 1.43 -24.40 -10.71
C ARG A 32 1.86 -22.97 -10.97
N ILE A 33 2.10 -22.20 -9.92
CA ILE A 33 2.46 -20.78 -10.00
C ILE A 33 3.88 -20.52 -9.50
N GLU A 34 4.74 -21.54 -9.44
CA GLU A 34 6.07 -21.46 -8.84
C GLU A 34 6.92 -20.34 -9.45
N ASP A 35 6.94 -20.24 -10.78
CA ASP A 35 7.67 -19.19 -11.49
C ASP A 35 7.16 -17.79 -11.13
N LEU A 36 5.84 -17.64 -10.96
CA LEU A 36 5.24 -16.39 -10.53
C LEU A 36 5.59 -16.08 -9.08
N ALA A 37 5.45 -17.06 -8.18
CA ALA A 37 5.78 -16.89 -6.76
C ALA A 37 7.25 -16.49 -6.57
N LYS A 38 8.15 -17.08 -7.35
CA LYS A 38 9.56 -16.73 -7.37
C LYS A 38 9.83 -15.31 -7.83
N GLN A 39 9.07 -14.80 -8.80
CA GLN A 39 9.14 -13.40 -9.22
C GLN A 39 8.61 -12.43 -8.17
N GLN A 40 7.66 -12.87 -7.34
CA GLN A 40 7.10 -12.05 -6.26
C GLN A 40 7.97 -12.00 -5.00
N VAL A 41 8.93 -12.92 -4.82
CA VAL A 41 9.94 -12.79 -3.77
C VAL A 41 10.94 -11.72 -4.18
N GLN A 42 10.82 -10.55 -3.57
CA GLN A 42 11.62 -9.37 -3.87
C GLN A 42 12.40 -8.90 -2.65
N ARG A 43 13.37 -8.02 -2.88
CA ARG A 43 14.14 -7.38 -1.81
C ARG A 43 13.41 -6.13 -1.29
N PHE A 44 13.27 -6.03 0.01
CA PHE A 44 12.68 -4.89 0.72
C PHE A 44 13.65 -4.28 1.71
N ASP A 45 13.55 -2.96 1.90
CA ASP A 45 14.19 -2.24 2.99
C ASP A 45 13.22 -2.16 4.17
N TRP A 46 13.39 -3.06 5.15
CA TRP A 46 12.48 -3.24 6.27
C TRP A 46 12.90 -2.44 7.51
N PRO A 47 12.04 -1.59 8.08
CA PRO A 47 12.33 -0.87 9.31
C PRO A 47 12.19 -1.79 10.53
N SER A 48 13.32 -2.28 11.06
CA SER A 48 13.32 -3.03 12.32
C SER A 48 13.38 -2.05 13.48
N PHE A 49 12.26 -1.92 14.19
CA PHE A 49 12.17 -1.12 15.42
C PHE A 49 12.96 -1.76 16.57
N GLU A 50 12.93 -3.08 16.70
CA GLU A 50 13.73 -3.81 17.69
C GLU A 50 15.23 -3.53 17.53
N GLN A 51 15.72 -3.54 16.29
CA GLN A 51 17.15 -3.34 15.99
C GLN A 51 17.49 -1.87 15.70
N ASN A 52 16.52 -0.96 15.76
CA ASN A 52 16.65 0.46 15.40
C ASN A 52 17.45 0.69 14.10
N ARG A 53 17.15 -0.09 13.07
CA ARG A 53 17.83 -0.01 11.77
C ARG A 53 16.94 -0.45 10.61
N ILE A 54 17.26 0.01 9.42
CA ILE A 54 16.73 -0.56 8.18
C ILE A 54 17.52 -1.83 7.85
N ARG A 55 16.81 -2.94 7.63
CA ARG A 55 17.38 -4.24 7.24
C ARG A 55 16.99 -4.55 5.79
N PRO A 56 17.92 -4.98 4.94
CA PRO A 56 17.54 -5.57 3.66
C PRO A 56 16.99 -6.98 3.91
N ILE A 57 15.80 -7.25 3.39
CA ILE A 57 15.09 -8.53 3.58
C ILE A 57 14.60 -9.02 2.23
N TYR A 58 14.34 -10.32 2.11
CA TYR A 58 13.53 -10.89 1.05
C TYR A 58 12.16 -11.28 1.60
N ALA A 59 11.10 -10.81 0.97
CA ALA A 59 9.73 -11.11 1.33
C ALA A 59 8.90 -11.30 0.07
N LEU A 60 7.70 -11.87 0.20
CA LEU A 60 6.76 -11.97 -0.89
C LEU A 60 5.96 -10.66 -1.02
N GLU A 61 5.90 -10.09 -2.23
CA GLU A 61 4.89 -9.07 -2.55
C GLU A 61 3.53 -9.74 -2.70
N GLU A 62 2.58 -9.39 -1.83
CA GLU A 62 1.23 -9.95 -1.83
C GLU A 62 0.50 -9.63 -3.14
N ILE A 63 -0.10 -10.64 -3.76
CA ILE A 63 -0.88 -10.49 -4.99
C ILE A 63 -2.07 -11.46 -5.03
N TYR A 64 -3.05 -11.13 -5.87
CA TYR A 64 -4.09 -12.07 -6.25
C TYR A 64 -3.77 -12.67 -7.62
N VAL A 65 -3.79 -13.98 -7.71
CA VAL A 65 -3.60 -14.73 -8.97
C VAL A 65 -4.96 -15.18 -9.47
N LYS A 66 -5.32 -14.85 -10.71
CA LYS A 66 -6.60 -15.32 -11.30
C LYS A 66 -6.61 -16.84 -11.36
N ASN A 67 -7.75 -17.44 -11.04
CA ASN A 67 -7.89 -18.90 -10.97
C ASN A 67 -7.56 -19.62 -12.30
N ASP A 68 -7.73 -18.93 -13.43
CA ASP A 68 -7.38 -19.43 -14.77
C ASP A 68 -5.89 -19.28 -15.13
N GLY A 69 -5.07 -18.67 -14.26
CA GLY A 69 -3.65 -18.42 -14.47
C GLY A 69 -3.35 -17.33 -15.51
N THR A 70 -4.35 -16.61 -16.02
CA THR A 70 -4.20 -15.65 -17.14
C THR A 70 -3.62 -14.30 -16.72
N GLY A 71 -3.49 -14.05 -15.42
CA GLY A 71 -2.89 -12.82 -14.91
C GLY A 71 -3.02 -12.66 -13.41
N THR A 72 -2.53 -11.52 -12.94
CA THR A 72 -2.54 -11.14 -11.53
C THR A 72 -3.34 -9.86 -11.33
N ILE A 73 -3.73 -9.64 -10.09
CA ILE A 73 -4.33 -8.40 -9.63
C ILE A 73 -3.53 -7.95 -8.40
N PRO A 74 -2.97 -6.73 -8.38
CA PRO A 74 -2.19 -6.26 -7.24
C PRO A 74 -3.01 -6.25 -5.95
N PHE A 75 -2.36 -6.59 -4.84
CA PHE A 75 -2.89 -6.30 -3.52
C PHE A 75 -2.66 -4.82 -3.21
N GLU A 76 -3.72 -4.09 -2.90
CA GLU A 76 -3.62 -2.71 -2.43
C GLU A 76 -4.48 -2.58 -1.17
N ILE A 77 -3.87 -2.16 -0.07
CA ILE A 77 -4.60 -1.83 1.16
C ILE A 77 -5.59 -0.70 0.83
N GLY A 78 -6.87 -0.91 1.15
CA GLY A 78 -7.94 0.04 0.85
C GLY A 78 -8.49 -0.03 -0.57
N ARG A 79 -8.15 -1.04 -1.38
CA ARG A 79 -8.68 -1.20 -2.75
C ARG A 79 -10.20 -1.34 -2.81
N GLU A 80 -10.79 -1.84 -1.73
CA GLU A 80 -12.25 -1.96 -1.56
C GLU A 80 -12.88 -0.76 -0.86
N GLU A 81 -12.06 0.18 -0.36
CA GLU A 81 -12.56 1.44 0.15
C GLU A 81 -13.09 2.23 -1.05
N THR A 82 -14.41 2.14 -1.23
CA THR A 82 -15.19 2.84 -2.27
C THR A 82 -14.97 4.36 -2.34
N HIS A 83 -14.17 4.93 -1.43
CA HIS A 83 -13.85 6.34 -1.29
C HIS A 83 -12.41 6.69 -1.73
N CYS A 84 -11.60 5.71 -2.14
CA CYS A 84 -10.27 5.93 -2.68
C CYS A 84 -10.33 6.25 -4.19
N ILE A 85 -9.68 7.33 -4.60
CA ILE A 85 -9.55 7.75 -5.99
C ILE A 85 -8.12 7.54 -6.44
N HIS A 86 -7.95 6.71 -7.47
CA HIS A 86 -6.68 6.54 -8.17
C HIS A 86 -6.53 7.62 -9.23
N VAL A 87 -5.47 8.44 -9.15
CA VAL A 87 -5.31 9.65 -9.97
C VAL A 87 -4.10 9.65 -10.90
N HIS A 88 -3.12 8.76 -10.69
CA HIS A 88 -1.88 8.62 -11.48
C HIS A 88 -1.42 9.92 -12.15
N GLN A 89 -1.14 10.94 -11.35
CA GLN A 89 -0.82 12.28 -11.84
C GLN A 89 0.59 12.67 -11.44
N VAL A 90 1.45 12.95 -12.43
CA VAL A 90 2.80 13.47 -12.20
C VAL A 90 2.69 14.88 -11.62
N MET A 91 3.41 15.13 -10.53
CA MET A 91 3.42 16.42 -9.85
C MET A 91 4.47 17.34 -10.46
N GLU A 92 4.02 18.46 -10.99
CA GLU A 92 4.87 19.48 -11.59
C GLU A 92 4.61 20.85 -10.96
N TRP A 93 5.68 21.63 -10.82
CA TRP A 93 5.66 23.04 -10.40
C TRP A 93 6.73 23.83 -11.14
N ASN A 94 6.41 25.09 -11.47
CA ASN A 94 7.24 25.95 -12.31
C ASN A 94 8.09 26.95 -11.53
N GLU A 95 7.64 27.37 -10.34
CA GLU A 95 8.33 28.38 -9.54
C GLU A 95 8.61 27.85 -8.12
N PRO A 96 9.85 27.94 -7.63
CA PRO A 96 10.12 27.66 -6.24
C PRO A 96 9.41 28.71 -5.39
N LEU A 97 8.50 28.27 -4.52
CA LEU A 97 7.89 29.14 -3.54
C LEU A 97 8.95 29.51 -2.50
N ASN A 98 9.28 30.80 -2.43
CA ASN A 98 10.27 31.35 -1.48
C ASN A 98 9.83 31.24 0.00
N LYS A 99 8.62 30.75 0.27
CA LYS A 99 8.10 30.56 1.62
C LYS A 99 8.27 29.10 2.04
N ALA A 100 8.82 28.88 3.24
CA ALA A 100 8.82 27.57 3.86
C ALA A 100 7.38 27.14 4.16
N PHE A 101 7.08 25.86 3.95
CA PHE A 101 5.80 25.30 4.36
C PHE A 101 5.78 25.16 5.89
N GLU A 102 4.70 25.63 6.52
CA GLU A 102 4.47 25.53 7.95
C GLU A 102 3.48 24.41 8.22
N LYS A 103 3.93 23.34 8.87
CA LYS A 103 3.07 22.21 9.26
C LYS A 103 2.11 22.67 10.36
N LYS A 104 0.81 22.49 10.15
CA LYS A 104 -0.21 22.64 11.18
C LYS A 104 -0.39 21.34 11.94
N GLU A 105 -0.75 21.45 13.21
CA GLU A 105 -1.15 20.29 14.02
C GLU A 105 -2.37 19.61 13.38
N ILE A 106 -2.36 18.27 13.40
CA ILE A 106 -3.45 17.43 12.91
C ILE A 106 -4.04 16.71 14.11
N ASP A 107 -5.36 16.62 14.16
CA ASP A 107 -6.07 15.86 15.18
C ASP A 107 -6.65 14.61 14.54
N ILE A 108 -6.09 13.45 14.90
CA ILE A 108 -6.50 12.15 14.38
C ILE A 108 -7.30 11.37 15.44
N ASN A 109 -7.74 12.01 16.52
CA ASN A 109 -8.56 11.33 17.52
C ASN A 109 -10.03 11.35 17.08
N GLU A 110 -10.65 10.17 17.05
CA GLU A 110 -12.09 10.04 16.79
C GLU A 110 -12.84 9.74 18.09
N ASP A 111 -13.30 10.80 18.77
CA ASP A 111 -14.23 10.66 19.88
C ASP A 111 -15.67 10.63 19.34
N ILE A 112 -16.21 9.42 19.15
CA ILE A 112 -17.61 9.22 18.72
C ILE A 112 -18.49 9.07 19.96
N THR A 113 -19.50 9.93 20.10
CA THR A 113 -20.51 9.77 21.16
C THR A 113 -21.46 8.61 20.89
N ALA A 114 -22.05 8.03 21.93
CA ALA A 114 -23.06 6.97 21.77
C ALA A 114 -24.27 7.44 20.93
N GLU A 115 -24.64 8.71 21.05
CA GLU A 115 -25.75 9.32 20.29
C GLU A 115 -25.42 9.41 18.80
N GLN A 116 -24.19 9.81 18.44
CA GLN A 116 -23.71 9.84 17.05
C GLN A 116 -23.55 8.44 16.46
N ALA A 117 -23.12 7.45 17.25
CA ALA A 117 -23.06 6.06 16.80
C ALA A 117 -24.46 5.51 16.45
N LEU A 118 -25.48 5.93 17.21
CA LEU A 118 -26.86 5.49 17.03
C LEU A 118 -27.63 6.29 15.96
N SER A 119 -27.16 7.48 15.59
CA SER A 119 -27.83 8.33 14.59
C SER A 119 -27.72 7.80 13.17
N LEU A 120 -26.82 6.84 12.91
CA LEU A 120 -26.50 6.30 11.58
C LEU A 120 -26.12 7.40 10.57
N GLU A 121 -25.59 8.53 11.07
CA GLU A 121 -25.09 9.59 10.22
C GLU A 121 -23.88 9.10 9.41
N PRO A 122 -23.75 9.49 8.12
CA PRO A 122 -22.59 9.11 7.33
C PRO A 122 -21.34 9.73 7.94
N SER A 123 -20.30 8.92 8.15
CA SER A 123 -18.99 9.45 8.54
C SER A 123 -18.54 10.50 7.50
N PRO A 124 -17.88 11.59 7.93
CA PRO A 124 -17.23 12.55 7.04
C PRO A 124 -16.34 11.90 5.97
N ASP A 125 -15.78 10.72 6.28
CA ASP A 125 -14.88 10.01 5.38
C ASP A 125 -15.60 9.29 4.24
N THR A 126 -16.93 9.10 4.37
CA THR A 126 -17.76 8.52 3.32
C THR A 126 -18.13 9.52 2.23
N PHE A 127 -17.84 10.82 2.41
CA PHE A 127 -18.16 11.80 1.37
C PHE A 127 -17.27 11.60 0.13
N PRO A 128 -17.82 11.73 -1.10
CA PRO A 128 -17.03 11.55 -2.32
C PRO A 128 -16.09 12.74 -2.59
N ILE A 129 -14.91 12.47 -3.16
CA ILE A 129 -13.98 13.51 -3.64
C ILE A 129 -14.29 13.78 -5.13
N SER A 130 -14.98 14.88 -5.44
CA SER A 130 -15.25 15.23 -6.85
C SER A 130 -13.97 15.54 -7.64
N LYS A 131 -13.96 15.35 -8.96
CA LYS A 131 -12.82 15.72 -9.85
C LYS A 131 -12.34 17.16 -9.67
N ARG A 132 -13.27 18.11 -9.48
CA ARG A 132 -12.93 19.53 -9.22
C ARG A 132 -12.11 19.68 -7.94
N ARG A 133 -12.50 18.97 -6.88
CA ARG A 133 -11.80 18.95 -5.58
C ARG A 133 -10.43 18.28 -5.71
N ALA A 134 -10.33 17.20 -6.49
CA ALA A 134 -9.04 16.55 -6.77
C ALA A 134 -8.05 17.50 -7.47
N SER A 135 -8.52 18.37 -8.38
CA SER A 135 -7.68 19.40 -9.00
C SER A 135 -7.19 20.46 -8.00
N CYS A 136 -8.02 20.87 -7.03
CA CYS A 136 -7.61 21.77 -5.94
C CYS A 136 -6.53 21.11 -5.07
N VAL A 137 -6.74 19.84 -4.70
CA VAL A 137 -5.78 19.02 -3.96
C VAL A 137 -4.44 18.93 -4.70
N TYR A 138 -4.45 18.67 -6.00
CA TYR A 138 -3.25 18.64 -6.83
C TYR A 138 -2.49 19.97 -6.75
N LYS A 139 -3.17 21.10 -6.95
CA LYS A 139 -2.55 22.43 -6.87
C LYS A 139 -1.94 22.71 -5.50
N SER A 140 -2.67 22.38 -4.43
CA SER A 140 -2.19 22.54 -3.06
C SER A 140 -0.96 21.66 -2.77
N GLY A 141 -0.94 20.42 -3.28
CA GLY A 141 0.22 19.54 -3.24
C GLY A 141 1.41 20.13 -4.02
N SER A 142 1.22 20.57 -5.27
CA SER A 142 2.27 21.21 -6.05
C SER A 142 2.85 22.45 -5.36
N ASN A 143 2.03 23.22 -4.64
CA ASN A 143 2.52 24.35 -3.84
C ASN A 143 3.33 23.90 -2.62
N LEU A 144 2.90 22.83 -1.93
CA LEU A 144 3.68 22.25 -0.84
C LEU A 144 5.07 21.78 -1.32
N PHE A 145 5.12 21.06 -2.45
CA PHE A 145 6.38 20.51 -3.00
C PHE A 145 7.19 21.53 -3.81
N GLY A 146 6.57 22.62 -4.27
CA GLY A 146 7.26 23.78 -4.83
C GLY A 146 8.08 24.56 -3.80
N ALA A 147 7.96 24.25 -2.50
CA ALA A 147 8.80 24.85 -1.47
C ALA A 147 10.28 24.42 -1.60
N LYS A 148 11.18 25.21 -1.01
CA LYS A 148 12.65 25.07 -1.11
C LYS A 148 13.19 23.63 -1.03
N LYS A 149 12.61 22.79 -0.15
CA LYS A 149 13.04 21.40 0.11
C LYS A 149 13.04 20.52 -1.15
N TYR A 150 11.99 20.60 -1.99
CA TYR A 150 11.86 19.75 -3.17
C TYR A 150 11.96 20.54 -4.48
N SER A 151 12.48 21.78 -4.44
CA SER A 151 12.56 22.68 -5.62
C SER A 151 13.16 22.05 -6.89
N LYS A 152 13.98 20.99 -6.78
CA LYS A 152 14.62 20.26 -7.89
C LYS A 152 13.93 18.93 -8.26
N ASP A 153 12.85 18.57 -7.59
CA ASP A 153 12.18 17.27 -7.72
C ASP A 153 10.88 17.34 -8.52
N THR A 154 10.67 18.43 -9.26
CA THR A 154 9.53 18.59 -10.18
C THR A 154 9.52 17.43 -11.17
N GLY A 155 8.35 16.83 -11.40
CA GLY A 155 8.18 15.66 -12.25
C GLY A 155 8.60 14.30 -11.65
N LYS A 156 9.28 14.27 -10.49
CA LYS A 156 9.70 13.00 -9.86
C LYS A 156 8.58 12.29 -9.11
N TRP A 157 7.68 13.06 -8.52
CA TRP A 157 6.61 12.55 -7.66
C TRP A 157 5.33 12.32 -8.45
N VAL A 158 4.66 11.20 -8.19
CA VAL A 158 3.38 10.83 -8.78
C VAL A 158 2.34 10.72 -7.66
N LEU A 159 1.27 11.50 -7.77
CA LEU A 159 0.08 11.34 -6.95
C LEU A 159 -0.62 10.03 -7.36
N LYS A 160 -0.59 9.05 -6.46
CA LYS A 160 -1.17 7.71 -6.69
C LYS A 160 -2.63 7.68 -6.28
N THR A 161 -2.94 8.07 -5.05
CA THR A 161 -4.29 7.96 -4.48
C THR A 161 -4.70 9.20 -3.68
N LEU A 162 -6.02 9.40 -3.61
CA LEU A 162 -6.72 10.35 -2.75
C LEU A 162 -7.85 9.63 -2.03
N HIS A 163 -7.91 9.73 -0.70
CA HIS A 163 -9.02 9.20 0.09
C HIS A 163 -9.32 10.15 1.24
N ARG A 164 -10.49 9.97 1.87
CA ARG A 164 -10.79 10.64 3.13
C ARG A 164 -10.52 9.70 4.28
N ASP A 165 -9.97 10.25 5.35
CA ASP A 165 -9.64 9.50 6.55
C ASP A 165 -9.43 10.49 7.70
N HIS A 166 -10.09 10.24 8.84
CA HIS A 166 -10.11 11.07 10.04
C HIS A 166 -10.50 12.54 9.75
N GLY A 167 -11.47 12.76 8.85
CA GLY A 167 -11.95 14.10 8.49
C GLY A 167 -11.02 14.89 7.56
N TYR A 168 -9.87 14.33 7.17
CA TYR A 168 -8.94 14.93 6.22
C TYR A 168 -9.04 14.28 4.85
N ILE A 169 -8.57 14.99 3.82
CA ILE A 169 -8.22 14.36 2.55
C ILE A 169 -6.75 13.97 2.63
N GLN A 170 -6.48 12.68 2.48
CA GLN A 170 -5.13 12.13 2.44
C GLN A 170 -4.70 11.88 1.01
N ALA A 171 -3.54 12.42 0.64
CA ALA A 171 -2.91 12.22 -0.65
C ALA A 171 -1.64 11.38 -0.51
N ILE A 172 -1.55 10.30 -1.29
CA ILE A 172 -0.35 9.44 -1.31
C ILE A 172 0.46 9.72 -2.57
N LEU A 173 1.68 10.19 -2.36
CA LEU A 173 2.67 10.42 -3.40
C LEU A 173 3.77 9.37 -3.32
N LYS A 174 4.22 8.90 -4.49
CA LYS A 174 5.37 8.00 -4.64
C LYS A 174 6.25 8.48 -5.80
N THR A 175 7.53 8.16 -5.79
CA THR A 175 8.40 8.37 -6.96
C THR A 175 8.03 7.42 -8.10
N ASN A 176 8.44 7.77 -9.33
CA ASN A 176 8.17 6.96 -10.53
C ASN A 176 9.21 5.84 -10.77
N GLU A 177 10.23 5.72 -9.92
CA GLU A 177 11.34 4.78 -10.13
C GLU A 177 10.93 3.34 -9.82
N GLN A 178 11.35 2.42 -10.69
CA GLN A 178 11.01 0.98 -10.69
C GLN A 178 12.13 0.09 -10.11
N GLU A 179 13.17 0.63 -9.46
CA GLU A 179 14.27 -0.18 -8.92
C GLU A 179 14.27 -0.19 -7.39
N GLY A 180 13.68 -1.26 -6.83
CA GLY A 180 13.57 -1.51 -5.40
C GLY A 180 12.18 -1.17 -4.85
N CYS A 181 11.75 -1.87 -3.81
CA CYS A 181 10.44 -1.62 -3.22
C CYS A 181 10.39 -0.16 -2.75
N GLY A 182 9.50 0.65 -3.36
CA GLY A 182 9.30 2.07 -3.07
C GLY A 182 8.66 2.34 -1.71
N PHE A 183 9.06 1.58 -0.67
CA PHE A 183 8.54 1.67 0.68
C PHE A 183 8.98 2.98 1.35
N MET A 184 10.22 3.43 1.10
CA MET A 184 10.82 4.62 1.71
C MET A 184 10.42 5.92 1.00
N ASP A 185 10.17 5.85 -0.31
CA ASP A 185 9.84 7.00 -1.15
C ASP A 185 8.33 7.26 -1.22
N LYS A 186 7.70 7.32 -0.04
CA LYS A 186 6.27 7.60 0.14
C LYS A 186 6.09 8.87 0.96
N ILE A 187 5.28 9.78 0.44
CA ILE A 187 4.82 10.97 1.18
C ILE A 187 3.30 10.89 1.33
N LYS A 188 2.82 11.03 2.56
CA LYS A 188 1.41 11.22 2.89
C LYS A 188 1.18 12.70 3.16
N VAL A 189 0.33 13.36 2.38
CA VAL A 189 -0.04 14.77 2.59
C VAL A 189 -1.44 14.81 3.19
N PHE A 190 -1.61 15.60 4.24
CA PHE A 190 -2.87 15.88 4.89
C PHE A 190 -3.42 17.21 4.38
N ILE A 191 -4.65 17.16 3.90
CA ILE A 191 -5.33 18.28 3.27
C ILE A 191 -6.63 18.52 4.03
N ASP A 192 -6.85 19.78 4.39
CA ASP A 192 -8.10 20.19 5.03
C ASP A 192 -9.27 19.97 4.06
N ALA A 193 -10.28 19.22 4.51
CA ALA A 193 -11.40 18.82 3.66
C ALA A 193 -12.34 19.99 3.29
N SER A 194 -12.25 21.12 4.01
CA SER A 194 -13.07 22.32 3.81
C SER A 194 -12.39 23.32 2.88
N THR A 195 -11.10 23.61 3.10
CA THR A 195 -10.33 24.59 2.34
C THR A 195 -9.60 24.00 1.14
N PHE A 196 -9.37 22.68 1.12
CA PHE A 196 -8.54 21.96 0.15
C PHE A 196 -7.08 22.41 0.15
N GLU A 197 -6.60 23.01 1.25
CA GLU A 197 -5.19 23.38 1.43
C GLU A 197 -4.42 22.25 2.10
N ALA A 198 -3.18 22.03 1.65
CA ALA A 198 -2.26 21.14 2.34
C ALA A 198 -1.89 21.78 3.69
N ILE A 199 -2.09 21.04 4.77
CA ILE A 199 -1.87 21.53 6.14
C ILE A 199 -0.75 20.79 6.86
N ASN A 200 -0.47 19.54 6.48
CA ASN A 200 0.62 18.76 7.04
C ASN A 200 1.08 17.69 6.04
N TYR A 201 2.26 17.13 6.27
CA TYR A 201 2.74 15.97 5.52
C TYR A 201 3.68 15.13 6.38
N ILE A 202 3.67 13.83 6.10
CA ILE A 202 4.61 12.85 6.64
C ILE A 202 5.39 12.28 5.47
N GLU A 203 6.68 12.57 5.43
CA GLU A 203 7.63 11.87 4.58
C GLU A 203 8.21 10.70 5.38
N LYS A 204 8.10 9.50 4.83
CA LYS A 204 8.45 8.30 5.56
C LYS A 204 9.94 8.21 5.91
N LYS A 205 10.81 8.66 4.99
CA LYS A 205 12.26 8.73 5.20
C LYS A 205 12.63 9.67 6.35
N GLU A 206 12.03 10.86 6.39
CA GLU A 206 12.21 11.84 7.49
C GLU A 206 11.71 11.25 8.81
N MET A 207 10.53 10.62 8.81
CA MET A 207 9.97 9.96 9.99
C MET A 207 10.92 8.90 10.56
N PHE A 208 11.44 7.98 9.73
CA PHE A 208 12.36 6.95 10.20
C PHE A 208 13.70 7.51 10.69
N GLN A 209 14.16 8.64 10.15
CA GLN A 209 15.34 9.35 10.68
C GLN A 209 15.07 9.90 12.09
N VAL A 210 13.93 10.57 12.28
CA VAL A 210 13.53 11.14 13.58
C VAL A 210 13.35 10.05 14.63
N CYS A 211 12.79 8.90 14.25
CA CYS A 211 12.63 7.75 15.15
C CYS A 211 13.93 6.98 15.40
N GLY A 212 15.07 7.37 14.81
CA GLY A 212 16.36 6.72 15.02
C GLY A 212 16.56 5.39 14.27
N ILE A 213 15.62 5.01 13.40
CA ILE A 213 15.65 3.75 12.63
C ILE A 213 16.50 3.92 11.36
N LEU A 214 16.47 5.10 10.76
CA LEU A 214 17.31 5.43 9.62
C LEU A 214 18.44 6.35 10.07
N ASN A 215 19.65 5.80 10.19
CA ASN A 215 20.84 6.60 10.43
C ASN A 215 21.64 6.80 9.12
N PRO A 216 21.78 8.04 8.62
CA PRO A 216 22.51 8.32 7.38
C PRO A 216 23.99 7.91 7.40
N SER A 217 24.60 7.71 8.59
CA SER A 217 25.98 7.26 8.72
C SER A 217 26.15 5.73 8.76
N GLN A 218 25.05 4.97 8.80
CA GLN A 218 25.12 3.52 8.69
C GLN A 218 25.48 3.13 7.25
N THR A 219 26.56 2.38 7.10
CA THR A 219 26.92 1.75 5.82
C THR A 219 25.91 0.67 5.49
N ALA A 220 25.47 0.60 4.23
CA ALA A 220 24.65 -0.50 3.75
C ALA A 220 25.34 -1.84 4.04
N SER A 221 24.60 -2.77 4.65
CA SER A 221 25.12 -4.11 4.89
C SER A 221 25.29 -4.83 3.56
N GLU A 222 26.39 -5.58 3.43
CA GLU A 222 26.63 -6.41 2.25
C GLU A 222 25.62 -7.57 2.23
N ILE A 223 24.89 -7.69 1.13
CA ILE A 223 23.90 -8.76 0.93
C ILE A 223 24.65 -10.03 0.58
N THR A 224 24.36 -11.09 1.34
CA THR A 224 25.01 -12.41 1.18
C THR A 224 24.05 -13.43 0.59
N ILE A 225 22.75 -13.26 0.81
CA ILE A 225 21.71 -14.18 0.36
C ILE A 225 21.23 -13.77 -1.03
N SER A 226 21.19 -14.73 -1.96
CA SER A 226 20.63 -14.49 -3.29
C SER A 226 19.09 -14.57 -3.27
N PRO A 227 18.40 -13.92 -4.23
CA PRO A 227 16.94 -14.05 -4.37
C PRO A 227 16.47 -15.49 -4.53
N LYS A 228 17.30 -16.35 -5.17
CA LYS A 228 17.00 -17.76 -5.33
C LYS A 228 17.03 -18.50 -3.99
N GLU A 229 18.07 -18.30 -3.18
CA GLU A 229 18.16 -18.93 -1.86
C GLU A 229 17.03 -18.47 -0.94
N ALA A 230 16.67 -17.18 -1.00
CA ALA A 230 15.54 -16.65 -0.25
C ALA A 230 14.21 -17.30 -0.69
N PHE A 231 13.98 -17.47 -2.00
CA PHE A 231 12.79 -18.15 -2.50
C PHE A 231 12.72 -19.62 -2.04
N GLU A 232 13.80 -20.39 -2.18
CA GLU A 232 13.80 -21.79 -1.71
C GLU A 232 13.52 -21.86 -0.20
N THR A 233 14.01 -20.88 0.58
CA THR A 233 13.69 -20.76 2.00
C THR A 233 12.21 -20.49 2.22
N LEU A 234 11.60 -19.54 1.49
CA LEU A 234 10.21 -19.15 1.67
C LEU A 234 9.20 -20.11 1.03
N ARG A 235 9.60 -20.97 0.09
CA ARG A 235 8.71 -21.80 -0.74
C ARG A 235 7.66 -22.58 0.06
N GLU A 236 8.08 -23.24 1.12
CA GLU A 236 7.20 -24.08 1.95
C GLU A 236 6.33 -23.26 2.92
N ARG A 237 6.57 -21.94 3.00
CA ARG A 237 5.87 -20.97 3.86
C ARG A 237 4.91 -20.08 3.06
N LEU A 238 4.81 -20.30 1.75
CA LEU A 238 3.88 -19.59 0.90
C LEU A 238 2.47 -20.10 1.14
N GLU A 239 1.53 -19.17 1.27
CA GLU A 239 0.12 -19.46 1.42
C GLU A 239 -0.62 -19.08 0.15
N LEU A 240 -1.59 -19.91 -0.25
CA LEU A 240 -2.43 -19.65 -1.39
C LEU A 240 -3.90 -19.88 -1.03
N THR A 241 -4.60 -18.77 -0.72
CA THR A 241 -5.96 -18.80 -0.19
C THR A 241 -6.99 -18.47 -1.28
N PRO A 242 -7.98 -19.34 -1.55
CA PRO A 242 -9.06 -19.04 -2.50
C PRO A 242 -9.93 -17.86 -2.03
N ILE A 243 -10.11 -16.86 -2.90
CA ILE A 243 -10.84 -15.63 -2.59
C ILE A 243 -11.52 -15.05 -3.83
N TYR A 244 -12.66 -14.39 -3.67
CA TYR A 244 -13.24 -13.57 -4.75
C TYR A 244 -12.74 -12.14 -4.67
N VAL A 245 -12.20 -11.63 -5.78
CA VAL A 245 -11.67 -10.27 -5.88
C VAL A 245 -12.38 -9.54 -7.01
N TYR A 246 -12.71 -8.26 -6.79
CA TYR A 246 -13.29 -7.43 -7.85
C TYR A 246 -12.22 -7.08 -8.91
N ASP A 247 -12.45 -7.51 -10.14
CA ASP A 247 -11.61 -7.17 -11.29
C ASP A 247 -12.16 -5.90 -11.96
N ASP A 248 -11.44 -4.79 -11.83
CA ASP A 248 -11.79 -3.51 -12.43
C ASP A 248 -11.83 -3.52 -13.96
N VAL A 249 -11.08 -4.41 -14.61
CA VAL A 249 -11.06 -4.55 -16.07
C VAL A 249 -12.35 -5.24 -16.51
N GLN A 250 -12.75 -6.31 -15.80
CA GLN A 250 -13.93 -7.10 -16.14
C GLN A 250 -15.24 -6.59 -15.50
N LYS A 251 -15.15 -5.66 -14.54
CA LYS A 251 -16.27 -5.10 -13.77
C LYS A 251 -17.14 -6.17 -13.07
N GLN A 252 -16.48 -7.22 -12.57
CA GLN A 252 -17.11 -8.34 -11.86
C GLN A 252 -16.15 -8.97 -10.85
N TYR A 253 -16.69 -9.75 -9.92
CA TYR A 253 -15.88 -10.55 -9.01
C TYR A 253 -15.40 -11.83 -9.71
N VAL A 254 -14.10 -12.09 -9.60
CA VAL A 254 -13.45 -13.27 -10.17
C VAL A 254 -12.81 -14.09 -9.05
N LEU A 255 -12.80 -15.42 -9.21
CA LEU A 255 -12.12 -16.31 -8.28
C LEU A 255 -10.61 -16.18 -8.48
N CYS A 256 -9.89 -15.98 -7.38
CA CYS A 256 -8.45 -15.81 -7.33
C CYS A 256 -7.86 -16.70 -6.21
N GLY A 257 -6.56 -16.96 -6.30
CA GLY A 257 -5.75 -17.35 -5.16
C GLY A 257 -4.99 -16.14 -4.64
N LYS A 258 -5.20 -15.76 -3.38
CA LYS A 258 -4.36 -14.78 -2.67
C LYS A 258 -3.05 -15.47 -2.34
N LEU A 259 -1.97 -15.04 -2.99
CA LEU A 259 -0.61 -15.51 -2.74
C LEU A 259 0.01 -14.61 -1.67
N ASP A 260 0.34 -15.18 -0.52
CA ASP A 260 0.80 -14.47 0.66
C ASP A 260 1.95 -15.22 1.35
N CYS A 261 2.73 -14.54 2.18
CA CYS A 261 3.73 -15.13 3.05
C CYS A 261 3.94 -14.23 4.27
N HIS A 262 3.72 -14.78 5.46
CA HIS A 262 3.86 -14.05 6.71
C HIS A 262 5.30 -14.00 7.24
N GLU A 263 6.25 -14.58 6.53
CA GLU A 263 7.65 -14.65 6.92
C GLU A 263 8.55 -13.96 5.88
N SER A 264 9.73 -13.57 6.32
CA SER A 264 10.76 -12.98 5.48
C SER A 264 12.14 -13.52 5.83
N VAL A 265 13.09 -13.37 4.90
CA VAL A 265 14.48 -13.79 5.07
C VAL A 265 15.36 -12.55 5.17
N ASP A 266 16.17 -12.43 6.21
CA ASP A 266 17.21 -11.40 6.28
C ASP A 266 18.23 -11.60 5.16
N ALA A 267 18.46 -10.57 4.34
CA ALA A 267 19.32 -10.68 3.16
C ALA A 267 20.83 -10.76 3.49
N VAL A 268 21.21 -10.56 4.76
CA VAL A 268 22.60 -10.59 5.25
C VAL A 268 22.88 -11.87 6.04
N SER A 269 21.97 -12.30 6.91
CA SER A 269 22.16 -13.49 7.75
C SER A 269 21.50 -14.76 7.21
N GLY A 270 20.48 -14.64 6.36
CA GLY A 270 19.62 -15.75 5.95
C GLY A 270 18.62 -16.20 7.03
N GLU A 271 18.53 -15.46 8.14
CA GLU A 271 17.57 -15.75 9.22
C GLU A 271 16.14 -15.50 8.76
N VAL A 272 15.24 -16.43 9.09
CA VAL A 272 13.80 -16.30 8.84
C VAL A 272 13.13 -15.66 10.04
N PHE A 273 12.28 -14.66 9.81
CA PHE A 273 11.49 -14.04 10.87
C PHE A 273 10.10 -13.64 10.38
N SER A 274 9.17 -13.54 11.34
CA SER A 274 7.78 -13.18 11.10
C SER A 274 7.62 -11.70 10.77
N LEU A 275 6.79 -11.40 9.78
CA LEU A 275 6.29 -10.05 9.47
C LEU A 275 5.01 -9.72 10.25
N THR A 276 4.40 -10.69 10.95
CA THR A 276 3.10 -10.55 11.63
C THR A 276 3.16 -9.81 12.96
N ASP A 277 4.34 -9.52 13.51
CA ASP A 277 4.50 -8.83 14.81
C ASP A 277 4.16 -7.32 14.78
N LEU A 278 3.61 -6.80 13.67
CA LEU A 278 3.42 -5.35 13.48
C LEU A 278 2.09 -4.97 12.78
N SER A 279 1.08 -5.85 12.75
CA SER A 279 -0.29 -5.47 12.36
C SER A 279 -1.05 -4.80 13.49
#